data_AF-A0A8S3K8F1-F1
#
_entry.id   AF-A0A8S3K8F1-F1
#
_cell.length_a   1.000
_cell.length_b   1.000
_cell.length_c   1.000
_cell.angle_alpha   90.00
_cell.angle_beta   90.00
_cell.angle_gamma   90.00
#
_symmetry.space_group_name_H-M   'P 1'
#
loop_
_entity.id
_entity.type
_entity.pdbx_description
1 polymer ?
#
loop_
_entity_poly.entity_id
_entity_poly.type
_entity_poly.pdbx_seq_one_letter_code
_entity_poly.pdbx_strand_id
1 'polypeptide(L)' 'PPELSEHDKLKIDKDKVQVHVVVDPVLSKILRPHQREGVKFLYDSVTGSQIENYNGCIMADEMGLGKTLQCITLLWTLL' A
#
# COMPACT_ATOMS: atom_id res chain seq x y z
N PRO A 1 9.71 0.77 5.54
CA PRO A 1 11.19 0.60 5.51
C PRO A 1 11.70 0.40 6.94
N PRO A 2 12.71 -0.45 7.17
CA PRO A 2 13.29 -0.66 8.49
C PRO A 2 14.01 0.61 8.97
N GLU A 3 13.95 0.87 10.29
CA GLU A 3 14.77 1.91 10.90
C GLU A 3 16.23 1.46 10.92
N LEU A 4 17.09 2.20 10.22
CA LEU A 4 18.52 1.93 10.10
C LEU A 4 19.33 2.83 11.04
N SER A 5 20.37 2.27 11.66
CA SER A 5 21.36 3.05 12.42
C SER A 5 22.09 4.03 11.49
N GLU A 6 22.54 5.18 12.02
CA GLU A 6 23.30 6.19 11.26
C GLU A 6 24.56 5.59 10.61
N HIS A 7 25.23 4.65 11.28
CA HIS A 7 26.40 3.94 10.73
C HIS A 7 26.05 3.02 9.56
N ASP A 8 24.85 2.44 9.55
CA ASP A 8 24.38 1.55 8.48
C ASP A 8 23.89 2.35 7.27
N LYS A 9 23.28 3.53 7.50
CA LYS A 9 22.89 4.46 6.43
C LYS A 9 24.08 4.93 5.58
N LEU A 10 25.27 5.08 6.18
CA LEU A 10 26.49 5.49 5.48
C LEU A 10 27.06 4.40 4.55
N LYS A 11 26.70 3.12 4.77
CA LYS A 11 27.18 1.98 3.98
C LYS A 11 26.25 1.57 2.84
N ILE A 12 25.00 2.02 2.88
CA ILE A 12 23.97 1.63 1.90
C ILE A 12 24.02 2.59 0.70
N ASP A 13 24.00 2.02 -0.50
CA ASP A 13 23.76 2.78 -1.72
C ASP A 13 22.44 3.55 -1.61
N LYS A 14 22.47 4.88 -1.77
CA LYS A 14 21.27 5.73 -1.68
C LYS A 14 20.14 5.26 -2.59
N ASP A 15 20.47 4.68 -3.75
CA ASP A 15 19.50 4.18 -4.73
C ASP A 15 18.82 2.87 -4.33
N LYS A 16 19.32 2.16 -3.30
CA LYS A 16 18.74 0.89 -2.79
C LYS A 16 17.97 1.08 -1.48
N VAL A 17 17.84 2.31 -1.02
CA VAL A 17 17.11 2.60 0.22
C VAL A 17 15.62 2.38 -0.02
N GLN A 18 15.01 1.52 0.79
CA GLN A 18 13.56 1.36 0.78
C GLN A 18 12.88 2.65 1.22
N VAL A 19 11.90 3.11 0.46
CA VAL A 19 11.11 4.31 0.75
C VAL A 19 9.72 3.93 1.26
N HIS A 20 9.05 4.88 1.91
CA HIS A 20 7.65 4.72 2.27
C HIS A 20 6.78 4.91 1.03
N VAL A 21 5.88 3.98 0.79
CA VAL A 21 4.75 4.16 -0.13
C VAL A 21 3.61 4.80 0.65
N VAL A 22 3.11 5.94 0.18
CA VAL A 22 2.08 6.73 0.83
C VAL A 22 0.96 6.99 -0.15
N VAL A 23 -0.29 6.77 0.30
CA VAL A 23 -1.47 7.11 -0.50
C VAL A 23 -1.58 8.62 -0.64
N ASP A 24 -1.78 9.09 -1.88
CA ASP A 24 -1.94 10.50 -2.21
C ASP A 24 -2.93 11.22 -1.26
N PRO A 25 -2.56 12.38 -0.68
CA PRO A 25 -3.42 13.19 0.16
C PRO A 25 -4.80 13.50 -0.45
N VAL A 26 -4.90 13.62 -1.78
CA VAL A 26 -6.17 13.88 -2.49
C VAL A 26 -7.14 12.70 -2.34
N LEU A 27 -6.63 11.47 -2.31
CA LEU A 27 -7.42 10.25 -2.15
C LEU A 27 -7.59 9.90 -0.66
N SER A 28 -6.52 9.96 0.13
CA SER A 28 -6.58 9.56 1.54
C SER A 28 -7.53 10.42 2.39
N LYS A 29 -7.72 11.70 2.02
CA LYS A 29 -8.67 12.60 2.69
C LYS A 29 -10.14 12.21 2.50
N ILE A 30 -10.49 11.56 1.39
CA ILE A 30 -11.88 11.17 1.07
C ILE A 30 -12.20 9.73 1.48
N LEU A 31 -11.19 8.88 1.68
CA LEU A 31 -11.38 7.51 2.13
C LEU A 31 -11.91 7.44 3.55
N ARG A 32 -12.99 6.69 3.74
CA ARG A 32 -13.51 6.30 5.06
C ARG A 32 -12.57 5.26 5.72
N PRO A 33 -12.62 5.08 7.05
CA PRO A 33 -11.71 4.18 7.76
C PRO A 33 -11.64 2.76 7.16
N HIS A 34 -12.78 2.12 6.90
CA HIS A 34 -12.84 0.80 6.28
C HIS A 34 -12.26 0.76 4.86
N GLN A 35 -12.37 1.86 4.12
CA GLN A 35 -11.79 1.94 2.78
C GLN A 35 -10.27 2.07 2.82
N ARG A 36 -9.71 2.71 3.86
CA ARG A 36 -8.26 2.77 4.07
C ARG A 36 -7.70 1.39 4.41
N GLU A 37 -8.42 0.64 5.24
CA GLU A 37 -8.09 -0.76 5.56
C GLU A 37 -8.16 -1.63 4.30
N GLY A 38 -9.21 -1.47 3.49
CA GLY A 38 -9.35 -2.17 2.21
C GLY A 38 -8.21 -1.87 1.24
N VAL A 39 -7.82 -0.60 1.07
CA VAL A 39 -6.66 -0.22 0.23
C VAL A 39 -5.35 -0.81 0.75
N LYS A 40 -5.14 -0.81 2.08
CA LYS A 40 -3.96 -1.43 2.68
C LYS A 40 -3.94 -2.94 2.42
N PHE A 41 -5.07 -3.62 2.64
CA PHE A 41 -5.21 -5.06 2.36
C PHE A 41 -4.93 -5.37 0.88
N LEU A 42 -5.49 -4.59 -0.03
CA LEU A 42 -5.26 -4.72 -1.46
C LEU A 42 -3.77 -4.57 -1.78
N TYR A 43 -3.12 -3.52 -1.28
CA TYR A 43 -1.71 -3.25 -1.50
C TYR A 43 -0.84 -4.41 -1.00
N ASP A 44 -1.01 -4.81 0.27
CA ASP A 44 -0.24 -5.90 0.87
C ASP A 44 -0.44 -7.23 0.12
N SER A 45 -1.63 -7.44 -0.45
CA SER A 45 -1.94 -8.65 -1.23
C SER A 45 -1.27 -8.64 -2.61
N VAL A 46 -1.30 -7.52 -3.33
CA VAL A 46 -0.70 -7.44 -4.68
C VAL A 46 0.82 -7.31 -4.67
N THR A 47 1.40 -6.82 -3.57
CA THR A 47 2.86 -6.80 -3.35
C THR A 47 3.40 -8.12 -2.78
N GLY A 48 2.55 -9.12 -2.52
CA GLY A 48 2.97 -10.40 -1.95
C GLY A 48 3.42 -10.33 -0.49
N SER A 49 3.03 -9.26 0.22
CA SER A 49 3.32 -9.09 1.65
C SER A 49 2.38 -9.90 2.55
N GLN A 50 1.20 -10.28 2.04
CA GLN A 50 0.27 -11.20 2.73
C GLN A 50 0.68 -12.67 2.56
N ILE A 51 0.95 -13.11 1.34
CA ILE A 51 1.32 -14.49 1.00
C ILE A 51 2.46 -14.44 -0.02
N GLU A 52 3.61 -15.01 0.34
CA GLU A 52 4.77 -15.03 -0.55
C GLU A 52 4.45 -15.72 -1.88
N ASN A 53 4.89 -15.14 -2.99
CA ASN A 53 4.64 -15.61 -4.37
C ASN A 53 3.18 -15.53 -4.86
N TYR A 54 2.29 -14.86 -4.12
CA TYR A 54 0.93 -14.57 -4.59
C TYR A 54 0.71 -13.06 -4.65
N ASN A 55 0.19 -12.59 -5.80
CA ASN A 55 -0.01 -11.16 -6.08
C ASN A 55 -1.48 -10.85 -6.42
N GLY A 56 -2.39 -11.75 -6.05
CA GLY A 56 -3.83 -11.61 -6.27
C GLY A 56 -4.57 -11.30 -4.98
N CYS A 57 -5.77 -10.75 -5.10
CA CYS A 57 -6.65 -10.49 -3.97
C CYS A 57 -8.13 -10.61 -4.38
N ILE A 58 -9.01 -10.85 -3.40
CA ILE A 58 -10.46 -10.85 -3.59
C ILE A 58 -11.06 -9.85 -2.60
N MET A 59 -11.78 -8.86 -3.09
CA MET A 59 -12.59 -7.97 -2.25
C MET A 59 -14.02 -8.49 -2.16
N ALA A 60 -14.33 -9.15 -1.06
CA ALA A 60 -15.64 -9.76 -0.79
C ALA A 60 -16.49 -8.96 0.21
N ASP A 61 -16.17 -7.68 0.43
CA ASP A 61 -16.94 -6.81 1.33
C ASP A 61 -18.35 -6.53 0.80
N GLU A 62 -19.24 -6.06 1.71
CA GLU A 62 -20.61 -5.68 1.38
C GLU A 62 -20.71 -4.71 0.19
N MET A 63 -21.82 -4.83 -0.55
CA MET A 63 -22.14 -3.93 -1.65
C MET A 63 -22.34 -2.50 -1.14
N GLY A 64 -21.95 -1.50 -1.94
CA GLY A 64 -22.11 -0.09 -1.56
C GLY A 64 -20.98 0.51 -0.69
N LEU A 65 -20.00 -0.27 -0.23
CA LEU A 65 -18.87 0.25 0.57
C LEU A 65 -17.81 1.04 -0.23
N GLY A 66 -18.02 1.24 -1.53
CA GLY A 66 -17.14 2.03 -2.39
C GLY A 66 -15.88 1.28 -2.85
N LYS A 67 -16.00 -0.01 -3.20
CA LYS A 67 -14.90 -0.84 -3.72
C LYS A 67 -14.22 -0.23 -4.96
N THR A 68 -14.96 0.46 -5.82
CA THR A 68 -14.40 1.16 -6.98
C THR A 68 -13.39 2.23 -6.57
N LEU A 69 -13.68 3.01 -5.54
CA LEU A 69 -12.75 4.03 -5.04
C LEU A 69 -11.50 3.40 -4.42
N GLN A 70 -11.65 2.26 -3.73
CA GLN A 70 -10.52 1.49 -3.21
C GLN A 70 -9.61 0.97 -4.34
N CYS A 71 -10.20 0.40 -5.40
CA CYS A 71 -9.44 -0.03 -6.59
C CYS A 71 -8.70 1.12 -7.27
N ILE A 72 -9.36 2.25 -7.48
CA ILE A 72 -8.71 3.44 -8.09
C ILE A 72 -7.55 3.91 -7.22
N THR A 73 -7.72 3.91 -5.90
CA THR A 73 -6.66 4.30 -4.98
C THR A 73 -5.47 3.35 -5.05
N LEU A 74 -5.71 2.04 -5.13
CA LEU A 74 -4.66 1.06 -5.35
C LEU A 74 -3.91 1.33 -6.67
N LEU A 75 -4.63 1.49 -7.78
CA LEU A 75 -4.05 1.76 -9.09
C LEU A 75 -3.20 3.03 -9.07
N TRP A 76 -3.72 4.12 -8.50
CA TRP A 76 -3.01 5.38 -8.35
C TRP A 76 -1.74 5.26 -7.49
N THR A 77 -1.75 4.39 -6.48
CA THR A 77 -0.59 4.18 -5.60
C THR A 77 0.51 3.33 -6.28
N LEU A 78 0.15 2.52 -7.28
CA LEU A 78 1.08 1.63 -7.99
C LEU A 78 1.62 2.22 -9.31
N LEU A 79 0.97 3.25 -9.84
CA LEU A 79 1.39 4.01 -11.03
C LEU A 79 2.44 5.06 -10.67
#